data_AF-A0AA36DXU0-F1
#
_entry.id   AF-A0AA36DXU0-F1
#
_cell.length_a   1.000
_cell.length_b   1.000
_cell.length_c   1.000
_cell.angle_alpha   90.00
_cell.angle_beta   90.00
_cell.angle_gamma   90.00
#
_symmetry.space_group_name_H-M   'P 1'
#
loop_
_entity.id
_entity.type
_entity.pdbx_description
1 polymer ?
#
loop_
_entity_poly.entity_id
_entity_poly.type
_entity_poly.pdbx_seq_one_letter_code
_entity_poly.pdbx_strand_id
1 'polypeptide(L)'
;MKPQYITWSVSKITVVKVTGLIETDSFTNAEFKVARDSPSQVHEFTLANFPCLNRYDWIMLYNLLLRDEQKYGFVIAHLKQMIISYIHEVGEMDIDIFSVFTSQRSPLRF
;
A
#
# COMPACT_ATOMS: atom_id res chain seq x y z
N MET A 1 -11.86 21.63 1.88
CA MET A 1 -10.95 20.46 1.94
C MET A 1 -11.76 19.22 1.63
N LYS A 2 -11.37 18.43 0.61
CA LYS A 2 -11.97 17.11 0.39
C LYS A 2 -11.27 16.09 1.31
N PRO A 3 -11.96 15.06 1.80
CA PRO A 3 -11.34 13.99 2.56
C PRO A 3 -10.18 13.35 1.80
N GLN A 4 -9.12 12.93 2.50
CA GLN A 4 -7.91 12.36 1.90
C GLN A 4 -8.21 11.16 0.99
N TYR A 5 -9.24 10.36 1.31
CA TYR A 5 -9.68 9.23 0.47
C TYR A 5 -10.31 9.64 -0.87
N ILE A 6 -10.83 10.87 -0.99
CA ILE A 6 -11.34 11.42 -2.27
C ILE A 6 -10.20 12.01 -3.11
N THR A 7 -9.06 12.29 -2.48
CA THR A 7 -7.86 12.85 -3.15
C THR A 7 -6.93 11.75 -3.64
N TRP A 8 -7.10 10.52 -3.12
CA TRP A 8 -6.45 9.34 -3.68
C TRP A 8 -6.95 9.14 -5.10
N SER A 9 -6.00 9.16 -6.04
CA SER A 9 -6.20 9.21 -7.48
C SER A 9 -7.40 8.38 -7.97
N VAL A 10 -8.36 9.05 -8.60
CA VAL A 10 -9.53 8.44 -9.26
C VAL A 10 -9.11 7.61 -10.49
N SER A 11 -7.84 7.72 -10.92
CA SER A 11 -7.31 7.04 -12.09
C SER A 11 -6.43 5.85 -11.69
N LYS A 12 -6.68 4.70 -12.31
CA LYS A 12 -5.98 3.44 -12.04
C LYS A 12 -4.55 3.49 -12.57
N ILE A 13 -3.59 2.88 -11.85
CA ILE A 13 -2.26 2.59 -12.39
C ILE A 13 -2.40 1.52 -13.47
N THR A 14 -1.94 1.81 -14.68
CA THR A 14 -2.00 0.88 -15.81
C THR A 14 -0.66 0.44 -16.32
N VAL A 15 0.38 1.23 -16.07
CA VAL A 15 1.76 0.85 -16.39
C VAL A 15 2.63 1.06 -15.17
N VAL A 16 3.47 0.08 -14.88
CA VAL A 16 4.55 0.17 -13.89
C VAL A 16 5.86 -0.20 -14.55
N LYS A 17 6.90 0.58 -14.28
CA LYS A 17 8.28 0.27 -14.62
C LYS A 17 9.12 0.41 -13.36
N VAL A 18 9.85 -0.65 -13.00
CA VAL A 18 10.91 -0.54 -11.99
C VAL A 18 12.14 0.04 -12.69
N THR A 19 12.52 1.26 -12.34
CA THR A 19 13.57 2.03 -13.04
C THR A 19 14.96 1.78 -12.48
N GLY A 20 15.06 1.43 -11.20
CA GLY A 20 16.34 1.15 -10.56
C GLY A 20 16.18 0.45 -9.23
N LEU A 21 17.16 -0.38 -8.92
CA LEU A 21 17.40 -0.86 -7.57
C LEU A 21 18.28 0.15 -6.85
N ILE A 22 17.86 0.54 -5.65
CA ILE A 22 18.61 1.42 -4.76
C ILE A 22 19.03 0.55 -3.59
N GLU A 23 20.28 0.08 -3.62
CA GLU A 23 20.87 -0.57 -2.45
C GLU A 23 21.08 0.48 -1.37
N THR A 24 20.47 0.25 -0.21
CA THR A 24 20.78 0.97 1.02
C THR A 24 21.42 0.00 1.99
N ASP A 25 22.14 0.51 3.00
CA ASP A 25 22.82 -0.31 3.99
C ASP A 25 21.89 -1.28 4.76
N SER A 26 20.58 -1.02 4.75
CA SER A 26 19.59 -1.76 5.55
C SER A 26 18.53 -2.51 4.74
N PHE A 27 18.23 -2.08 3.51
CA PHE A 27 17.23 -2.73 2.66
C PHE A 27 17.41 -2.41 1.18
N THR A 28 16.95 -3.31 0.32
CA THR A 28 16.88 -3.07 -1.12
C THR A 28 15.64 -2.24 -1.44
N ASN A 29 15.84 -0.97 -1.75
CA ASN A 29 14.79 -0.07 -2.22
C ASN A 29 14.65 -0.20 -3.75
N ALA A 30 13.48 0.15 -4.29
CA ALA A 30 13.21 0.12 -5.72
C ALA A 30 12.51 1.40 -6.13
N GLU A 31 12.94 1.99 -7.25
CA GLU A 31 12.28 3.13 -7.85
C GLU A 31 11.24 2.66 -8.87
N PHE A 32 10.05 3.25 -8.79
CA PHE A 32 8.92 2.98 -9.63
C PHE A 32 8.56 4.20 -10.45
N LYS A 33 8.38 3.99 -11.75
CA LYS A 33 7.76 4.94 -12.65
C LYS A 33 6.41 4.37 -13.08
N VAL A 34 5.33 5.03 -12.67
CA VAL A 34 3.96 4.58 -12.94
C VAL A 34 3.23 5.56 -13.84
N ALA A 35 2.38 5.03 -14.73
CA ALA A 35 1.44 5.83 -15.50
C ALA A 35 0.00 5.44 -15.15
N ARG A 36 -0.89 6.44 -15.17
CA ARG A 36 -2.33 6.27 -14.92
C ARG A 36 -3.14 6.66 -16.17
N ASP A 37 -4.34 6.11 -16.28
CA ASP A 37 -5.19 6.24 -17.49
C ASP A 37 -5.69 7.65 -17.85
N SER A 38 -5.52 8.67 -16.99
CA SER A 38 -6.00 10.04 -17.27
C SER A 38 -5.45 11.08 -16.30
N PRO A 39 -5.07 12.30 -16.77
CA PRO A 39 -4.23 12.54 -17.95
C PRO A 39 -2.88 11.82 -17.75
N SER A 40 -2.02 11.76 -18.77
CA SER A 40 -0.71 11.06 -18.81
C SER A 40 0.33 11.56 -17.79
N GLN A 41 -0.05 11.60 -16.52
CA GLN A 41 0.81 11.91 -15.39
C GLN A 41 1.61 10.67 -15.08
N VAL A 42 2.91 10.81 -15.33
CA VAL A 42 3.87 9.84 -14.89
C VAL A 42 4.31 10.25 -13.50
N HIS A 43 4.18 9.33 -12.55
CA HIS A 43 4.62 9.53 -11.18
C HIS A 43 5.81 8.65 -10.90
N GLU A 44 6.77 9.21 -10.20
CA GLU A 44 7.95 8.51 -9.74
C GLU A 44 7.94 8.48 -8.22
N PHE A 45 8.19 7.31 -7.65
CA PHE A 45 8.28 7.10 -6.21
C PHE A 45 9.13 5.87 -5.93
N THR A 46 9.56 5.70 -4.68
CA THR A 46 10.35 4.55 -4.25
C THR A 46 9.53 3.61 -3.36
N LEU A 47 10.04 2.39 -3.14
CA LEU A 47 9.45 1.43 -2.21
C LEU A 47 9.28 2.04 -0.81
N ALA A 48 10.20 2.91 -0.37
CA ALA A 48 10.08 3.62 0.91
C ALA A 48 8.87 4.56 0.98
N ASN A 49 8.31 4.99 -0.15
CA ASN A 49 7.12 5.83 -0.20
C ASN A 49 5.82 5.02 -0.13
N PHE A 50 5.88 3.68 -0.19
CA PHE A 50 4.69 2.83 -0.19
C PHE A 50 3.70 3.12 0.95
N PRO A 51 4.12 3.27 2.22
CA PRO A 51 3.20 3.52 3.33
C PRO A 51 2.30 4.75 3.12
N CYS A 52 2.75 5.70 2.30
CA CYS A 52 2.04 6.95 1.99
C CYS A 52 1.13 6.85 0.75
N LEU A 53 1.18 5.75 -0.02
CA LEU A 53 0.35 5.56 -1.21
C LEU A 53 -1.05 5.06 -0.85
N ASN A 54 -1.99 5.20 -1.79
CA ASN A 54 -3.29 4.57 -1.66
C ASN A 54 -3.12 3.03 -1.63
N ARG A 55 -3.77 2.37 -0.68
CA ARG A 55 -3.79 0.91 -0.52
C ARG A 55 -4.28 0.18 -1.78
N TYR A 56 -5.17 0.80 -2.55
CA TYR A 56 -5.59 0.26 -3.85
C TYR A 56 -4.43 0.21 -4.85
N ASP A 57 -3.55 1.23 -4.82
CA ASP A 57 -2.36 1.25 -5.67
C ASP A 57 -1.38 0.14 -5.28
N TRP A 58 -1.30 -0.25 -3.99
CA TRP A 58 -0.44 -1.35 -3.55
C TRP A 58 -0.85 -2.66 -4.21
N ILE A 59 -2.14 -2.97 -4.17
CA ILE A 59 -2.70 -4.18 -4.78
C ILE A 59 -2.51 -4.15 -6.30
N MET A 60 -2.70 -2.99 -6.94
CA MET A 60 -2.47 -2.85 -8.38
C MET A 60 -1.01 -3.05 -8.76
N LEU A 61 -0.08 -2.45 -8.02
CA LEU A 61 1.36 -2.61 -8.25
C LEU A 61 1.78 -4.07 -8.09
N TYR A 62 1.32 -4.73 -7.02
CA TYR A 62 1.57 -6.15 -6.81
C TYR A 62 1.10 -7.01 -7.99
N ASN A 63 -0.15 -6.81 -8.44
CA ASN A 63 -0.73 -7.56 -9.55
C ASN A 63 -0.05 -7.29 -10.90
N LEU A 64 0.41 -6.05 -11.14
CA LEU A 64 1.12 -5.71 -12.36
C LEU A 64 2.53 -6.32 -12.38
N LEU A 65 3.25 -6.26 -11.26
CA LEU A 65 4.61 -6.81 -11.15
C LEU A 65 4.63 -8.34 -11.20
N LEU A 66 3.60 -9.01 -10.69
CA LEU A 66 3.43 -10.46 -10.79
C LEU A 66 3.47 -10.99 -12.24
N ARG A 67 3.13 -10.17 -13.23
CA ARG A 67 3.18 -10.56 -14.65
C ARG A 67 4.61 -10.87 -15.12
N ASP A 68 5.60 -10.23 -14.49
CA ASP A 68 7.03 -10.41 -14.76
C ASP A 68 7.76 -10.86 -13.47
N GLU A 69 7.20 -11.86 -12.76
CA GLU A 69 7.71 -12.32 -11.46
C GLU A 69 9.20 -12.70 -11.50
N GLN A 70 9.66 -13.33 -12.58
CA GLN A 70 11.08 -13.69 -12.74
C GLN A 70 12.02 -12.48 -12.66
N LYS A 71 11.56 -11.31 -13.11
CA LYS A 71 12.35 -10.08 -13.13
C LYS A 71 12.23 -9.28 -11.82
N TYR A 72 11.05 -9.33 -11.18
CA TYR A 72 10.73 -8.46 -10.05
C TYR A 72 10.47 -9.22 -8.73
N GLY A 73 10.84 -10.49 -8.64
CA GLY A 73 10.52 -11.37 -7.50
C GLY A 73 10.89 -10.80 -6.14
N PHE A 74 12.04 -10.14 -6.00
CA PHE A 74 12.45 -9.51 -4.74
C PHE A 74 11.53 -8.33 -4.35
N VAL A 75 11.13 -7.49 -5.31
CA VAL A 75 10.17 -6.39 -5.09
C VAL A 75 8.84 -6.95 -4.66
N ILE A 76 8.37 -7.98 -5.37
CA ILE A 76 7.08 -8.64 -5.10
C ILE A 76 7.08 -9.22 -3.69
N ALA A 77 8.17 -9.85 -3.25
CA ALA A 77 8.29 -10.38 -1.90
C ALA A 77 8.18 -9.28 -0.84
N HIS A 78 8.85 -8.13 -1.03
CA HIS A 78 8.76 -7.00 -0.11
C HIS A 78 7.35 -6.41 -0.08
N LEU A 79 6.74 -6.20 -1.24
CA LEU A 79 5.37 -5.69 -1.35
C LEU A 79 4.36 -6.59 -0.66
N LYS A 80 4.50 -7.90 -0.84
CA LYS A 80 3.65 -8.89 -0.17
C LYS A 80 3.76 -8.78 1.35
N GLN A 81 4.98 -8.67 1.88
CA GLN A 81 5.18 -8.51 3.32
C GLN A 81 4.55 -7.22 3.84
N MET A 82 4.74 -6.09 3.16
CA MET A 82 4.11 -4.82 3.56
C MET A 82 2.58 -4.90 3.57
N ILE A 83 1.97 -5.52 2.56
CA ILE A 83 0.51 -5.70 2.49
C ILE A 83 0.03 -6.58 3.66
N ILE A 84 0.71 -7.69 3.94
CA ILE A 84 0.34 -8.59 5.05
C ILE A 84 0.47 -7.87 6.40
N SER A 85 1.59 -7.18 6.65
CA SER A 85 1.82 -6.43 7.87
C SER A 85 0.76 -5.36 8.09
N TYR A 86 0.37 -4.64 7.03
CA TYR A 86 -0.68 -3.64 7.10
C TYR A 86 -2.05 -4.24 7.44
N ILE A 87 -2.43 -5.35 6.79
CA ILE A 87 -3.70 -6.04 7.09
C ILE A 87 -3.72 -6.51 8.55
N HIS A 88 -2.59 -7.03 9.04
CA HIS A 88 -2.46 -7.47 10.42
C HIS A 88 -2.61 -6.31 11.41
N GLU A 89 -1.90 -5.20 11.19
CA GLU A 89 -1.98 -3.99 12.03
C GLU A 89 -3.41 -3.42 12.09
N VAL A 90 -4.10 -3.34 10.95
CA VAL A 90 -5.50 -2.90 10.92
C VAL A 90 -6.42 -3.86 11.66
N GLY A 91 -6.19 -5.17 11.52
CA GLY A 91 -6.96 -6.19 12.25
C GLY A 91 -6.82 -6.05 13.77
N GLU A 92 -5.61 -5.83 14.25
CA GLU A 92 -5.35 -5.58 15.68
C GLU A 92 -6.05 -4.31 16.16
N MET A 93 -5.98 -3.22 15.39
CA MET A 93 -6.70 -1.98 15.72
C MET A 93 -8.22 -2.19 15.79
N ASP A 94 -8.81 -2.97 14.88
CA ASP A 94 -10.25 -3.25 14.90
C ASP A 94 -10.65 -4.04 16.16
N ILE A 95 -9.82 -4.99 16.60
CA ILE A 95 -10.01 -5.73 17.85
C ILE A 95 -9.94 -4.79 19.06
N ASP A 96 -8.93 -3.93 19.11
CA ASP A 96 -8.75 -2.96 20.19
C ASP A 96 -9.95 -2.00 20.28
N ILE A 97 -10.40 -1.46 19.14
CA ILE A 97 -11.58 -0.59 19.08
C ILE A 97 -12.82 -1.34 19.58
N PHE A 98 -13.02 -2.59 19.14
CA PHE A 98 -14.13 -3.42 19.61
C PHE A 98 -14.09 -3.65 21.12
N SER A 99 -12.90 -3.86 21.70
CA SER A 99 -12.71 -4.03 23.14
C SER A 99 -13.11 -2.78 23.93
N VAL A 100 -12.84 -1.58 23.41
CA VAL A 100 -13.27 -0.31 24.01
C VAL A 100 -14.79 -0.19 23.99
N PHE A 101 -15.44 -0.50 22.86
CA PHE A 101 -16.89 -0.42 22.75
C PHE A 101 -17.63 -1.44 23.63
N THR A 102 -17.04 -2.60 23.88
CA THR A 102 -17.63 -3.65 24.72
C THR A 102 -17.40 -3.39 26.21
N SER A 103 -16.24 -2.87 26.61
CA SER A 103 -15.96 -2.48 28.00
C SER A 103 -16.77 -1.28 28.48
N GLN A 104 -17.11 -0.33 27.58
CA GLN A 104 -18.00 0.79 27.89
C GLN A 104 -19.47 0.38 28.06
N ARG A 105 -19.87 -0.82 27.62
CA ARG A 105 -21.20 -1.41 27.89
C ARG A 105 -21.20 -2.18 29.20
N SER A 106 -20.90 -1.53 30.32
CA SER A 106 -21.25 -2.09 31.63
C SER A 106 -22.78 -2.08 31.78
N PRO A 107 -23.42 -3.17 32.29
CA PRO A 107 -24.87 -3.26 32.34
C PRO A 107 -25.43 -2.25 33.33
N LEU A 108 -26.47 -1.52 32.92
CA LEU A 108 -27.38 -0.81 33.82
C LEU A 108 -27.85 -1.83 34.86
N ARG A 109 -27.31 -1.76 36.07
CA ARG A 109 -27.82 -2.48 37.24
C ARG A 109 -29.14 -1.81 37.60
N PHE A 110 -30.24 -2.44 37.21
CA PHE A 110 -31.56 -2.20 37.79
C PHE A 110 -31.64 -2.85 39.18
#